data_AF-A0A497DFC1-F1
#
_entry.id   AF-A0A497DFC1-F1
#
_cell.length_a   1.000
_cell.length_b   1.000
_cell.length_c   1.000
_cell.angle_alpha   90.00
_cell.angle_beta   90.00
_cell.angle_gamma   90.00
#
_symmetry.space_group_name_H-M   'P 1'
#
loop_
_entity.id
_entity.type
_entity.pdbx_description
1 polymer ?
#
loop_
_entity_poly.entity_id
_entity_poly.type
_entity_poly.pdbx_seq_one_letter_code
_entity_poly.pdbx_strand_id
1 'polypeptide(L)' 'MKKINLIKNGLIALLLFSGMLVAQPDKKAEKLLRSVVDKTASYDNLKADLSYTMVNKEMDINEKKSGVIYVKGDSYRIE' A
#
# COMPACT_ATOMS: atom_id res chain seq x y z
N MET A 1 -26.06 -20.27 -41.23
CA MET A 1 -25.19 -19.08 -41.02
C MET A 1 -25.43 -18.36 -39.69
N LYS A 2 -26.67 -18.13 -39.23
CA LYS A 2 -26.96 -17.43 -37.95
C LYS A 2 -26.38 -18.09 -36.69
N LYS A 3 -26.38 -19.43 -36.60
CA LYS A 3 -25.84 -20.17 -35.44
C LYS A 3 -24.31 -20.01 -35.27
N ILE A 4 -23.57 -19.91 -36.38
CA ILE A 4 -22.11 -19.73 -36.36
C ILE A 4 -21.72 -18.32 -35.88
N ASN A 5 -22.50 -17.31 -36.27
CA ASN A 5 -22.31 -15.93 -35.79
C ASN A 5 -22.66 -15.79 -34.30
N LEU A 6 -23.67 -16.52 -33.81
CA LEU A 6 -24.02 -16.54 -32.39
C LEU A 6 -22.90 -17.16 -31.53
N ILE A 7 -22.27 -18.24 -32.00
CA ILE A 7 -21.13 -18.88 -31.33
C ILE A 7 -19.89 -17.96 -31.37
N LYS A 8 -19.60 -17.29 -32.49
CA LYS A 8 -18.52 -16.30 -32.57
C LYS A 8 -18.73 -15.13 -31.60
N ASN A 9 -19.95 -14.60 -31.52
CA ASN A 9 -20.27 -13.51 -30.60
C ASN A 9 -20.16 -13.94 -29.13
N GLY A 10 -20.52 -15.20 -28.82
CA GLY A 10 -20.31 -15.78 -27.49
C GLY A 10 -18.83 -15.93 -27.13
N LEU A 11 -17.98 -16.33 -28.08
CA LEU A 11 -16.53 -16.40 -27.87
C LEU A 11 -15.91 -15.01 -27.62
N ILE A 12 -16.34 -13.99 -28.36
CA ILE A 12 -15.87 -12.61 -28.17
C ILE A 12 -16.27 -12.10 -26.79
N ALA A 13 -17.51 -12.35 -26.34
CA ALA A 13 -17.94 -11.98 -25.00
C ALA A 13 -17.10 -12.66 -23.91
N LEU A 14 -16.77 -13.95 -24.06
CA LEU A 14 -15.94 -14.68 -23.11
C LEU A 14 -14.50 -14.15 -23.03
N LEU A 15 -13.94 -13.74 -24.16
CA LEU A 15 -12.61 -13.10 -24.25
C LEU A 15 -12.57 -11.71 -23.59
N LEU A 16 -13.67 -10.96 -23.61
CA LEU A 16 -13.76 -9.65 -22.96
C LEU A 16 -13.93 -9.77 -21.43
N PHE A 17 -14.49 -10.87 -20.93
CA PHE A 17 -14.68 -11.12 -19.50
C PHE A 17 -13.43 -11.65 -18.78
N SER A 18 -12.47 -12.25 -19.50
CA SER A 18 -11.26 -12.83 -18.88
C SER A 18 -10.32 -11.76 -18.26
N GLY A 19 -10.37 -10.53 -18.75
CA GLY A 19 -9.58 -9.41 -18.23
C GLY A 19 -10.07 -8.86 -16.87
N MET A 20 -11.28 -9.20 -16.43
CA MET A 20 -11.84 -8.71 -15.15
C MET A 20 -11.30 -9.45 -13.92
N LEU A 21 -10.63 -10.59 -14.09
CA LEU A 21 -10.14 -11.42 -12.98
C LEU A 21 -8.82 -10.91 -12.36
N VAL A 22 -8.15 -9.94 -12.98
CA VAL A 22 -6.80 -9.49 -12.60
C VAL A 22 -6.81 -8.38 -11.53
N ALA A 23 -7.99 -7.94 -11.07
CA ALA A 23 -8.14 -6.80 -10.17
C ALA A 23 -8.40 -7.16 -8.69
N GLN A 24 -8.14 -8.40 -8.26
CA GLN A 24 -8.33 -8.73 -6.84
C GLN A 24 -7.22 -8.10 -5.99
N PRO A 25 -7.54 -7.23 -5.02
CA PRO A 25 -6.54 -6.73 -4.09
C PRO A 25 -5.93 -7.90 -3.32
N ASP A 26 -4.62 -7.84 -3.08
CA ASP A 26 -3.94 -8.84 -2.28
C ASP A 26 -4.51 -8.81 -0.84
N LYS A 27 -5.36 -9.78 -0.54
CA LYS A 27 -6.03 -9.91 0.77
C LYS A 27 -5.03 -9.97 1.93
N LYS A 28 -3.82 -10.50 1.70
CA LYS A 28 -2.77 -10.57 2.73
C LYS A 28 -2.20 -9.18 3.00
N ALA A 29 -1.95 -8.40 1.96
CA ALA A 29 -1.49 -7.02 2.09
C ALA A 29 -2.54 -6.15 2.80
N GLU A 30 -3.81 -6.29 2.42
CA GLU A 30 -4.90 -5.57 3.08
C GLU A 30 -5.00 -5.92 4.57
N LYS A 31 -4.93 -7.21 4.90
CA LYS A 31 -4.98 -7.68 6.29
C LYS A 31 -3.80 -7.15 7.11
N LEU A 32 -2.58 -7.15 6.54
CA LEU A 32 -1.39 -6.61 7.20
C LEU A 32 -1.56 -5.10 7.46
N LEU A 33 -1.99 -4.34 6.46
CA LEU A 33 -2.22 -2.90 6.60
C LEU A 33 -3.22 -2.60 7.71
N ARG A 34 -4.38 -3.26 7.70
CA ARG A 34 -5.41 -3.10 8.74
C ARG A 34 -4.86 -3.42 10.12
N SER A 35 -4.17 -4.55 10.27
CA SER A 35 -3.59 -4.94 11.56
C SER A 35 -2.59 -3.93 12.10
N VAL A 36 -1.79 -3.30 11.24
CA VAL A 36 -0.83 -2.28 11.66
C VAL A 36 -1.56 -1.01 12.06
N VAL A 37 -2.47 -0.52 11.22
CA VAL A 37 -3.25 0.70 11.47
C VAL A 37 -4.08 0.60 12.73
N ASP A 38 -4.83 -0.49 12.92
CA ASP A 38 -5.67 -0.70 14.10
C ASP A 38 -4.83 -0.72 15.37
N LYS A 39 -3.63 -1.33 15.29
CA LYS A 39 -2.72 -1.39 16.42
C LYS A 39 -2.15 -0.02 16.77
N THR A 40 -1.65 0.75 15.80
CA THR A 40 -1.11 2.09 16.07
C THR A 40 -2.17 3.08 16.49
N ALA A 41 -3.40 2.99 15.94
CA ALA A 41 -4.53 3.83 16.32
C ALA A 41 -5.04 3.54 17.74
N SER A 42 -4.79 2.33 18.27
CA SER A 42 -5.18 1.97 19.64
C SER A 42 -4.38 2.69 20.74
N TYR A 43 -3.29 3.38 20.39
CA TYR A 43 -2.47 4.12 21.35
C TYR A 43 -2.97 5.56 21.51
N ASP A 44 -3.24 6.00 22.74
CA ASP A 44 -3.60 7.40 23.03
C ASP A 44 -2.48 8.39 22.68
N ASN A 45 -1.23 7.94 22.84
CA ASN A 45 -0.02 8.63 22.44
C ASN A 45 1.09 7.61 22.18
N LEU A 46 2.06 8.00 21.35
CA LEU A 46 3.21 7.18 20.99
C LEU A 46 4.48 8.00 21.15
N LYS A 47 5.49 7.41 21.80
CA LYS A 47 6.86 7.91 21.87
C LYS A 47 7.77 6.84 21.29
N ALA A 48 8.68 7.21 20.39
CA ALA A 48 9.65 6.29 19.82
C ALA A 48 10.98 6.98 19.55
N ASP A 49 12.07 6.22 19.66
CA ASP A 49 13.39 6.68 19.23
C ASP A 49 13.45 6.68 17.69
N LEU A 50 13.90 7.79 17.11
CA LEU A 50 14.02 8.00 15.68
C LEU A 50 15.49 7.85 15.27
N SER A 51 15.74 7.00 14.27
CA SER A 51 17.02 6.92 13.57
C SER A 51 16.75 7.09 12.08
N TYR A 52 17.26 8.18 11.51
CA TYR A 52 17.09 8.56 10.11
C TYR A 52 18.44 8.54 9.39
N THR A 53 18.46 7.93 8.20
CA THR A 53 19.62 7.94 7.32
C THR A 53 19.17 8.29 5.91
N MET A 54 19.80 9.30 5.31
CA MET A 54 19.58 9.71 3.93
C MET A 54 20.87 9.53 3.15
N VAL A 55 20.82 8.72 2.10
CA VAL A 55 21.95 8.50 1.20
C VAL A 55 21.54 8.89 -0.22
N ASN A 56 22.19 9.90 -0.77
CA ASN A 56 22.11 10.24 -2.18
C ASN A 56 23.52 10.17 -2.78
N LYS A 57 23.76 9.18 -3.63
CA LYS A 57 25.09 8.94 -4.23
C LYS A 57 25.47 9.96 -5.29
N GLU A 58 24.50 10.51 -6.01
CA GLU A 58 24.73 11.49 -7.08
C GLU A 58 25.15 12.84 -6.52
N MET A 59 24.59 13.21 -5.37
CA MET A 59 24.88 14.46 -4.66
C MET A 59 25.89 14.30 -3.51
N ASP A 60 26.52 13.12 -3.38
CA ASP A 60 27.44 12.76 -2.27
C ASP A 60 26.88 13.07 -0.87
N ILE A 61 25.58 12.82 -0.67
CA ILE A 61 24.93 13.02 0.63
C ILE A 61 24.90 11.70 1.39
N ASN A 62 25.40 11.74 2.62
CA ASN A 62 25.25 10.70 3.63
C ASN A 62 24.94 11.33 4.98
N GLU A 63 23.65 11.62 5.20
CA GLU A 63 23.17 12.30 6.39
C GLU A 63 22.58 11.30 7.36
N LYS A 64 22.94 11.44 8.65
CA LYS A 64 22.38 10.67 9.75
C LYS A 64 21.82 11.60 10.80
N LYS A 65 20.61 11.32 11.25
CA LYS A 65 19.94 12.04 12.35
C LYS A 65 19.38 11.03 13.33
N SER A 66 19.52 11.34 14.62
CA SER A 66 18.87 10.61 15.70
C SER A 66 18.00 11.57 16.48
N GLY A 67 16.92 11.08 17.05
CA GLY A 67 15.97 11.93 17.75
C GLY A 67 14.89 11.12 18.45
N VAL A 68 13.84 11.81 18.86
CA VAL A 68 12.66 11.17 19.44
C VAL A 68 11.41 11.73 18.78
N ILE A 69 10.50 10.85 18.37
CA ILE A 69 9.19 11.24 17.85
C ILE A 69 8.11 11.01 18.90
N TYR A 70 7.21 11.99 19.01
CA TYR A 70 6.00 11.95 19.82
C TYR A 70 4.80 12.12 18.90
N VAL A 71 3.79 11.28 19.05
CA VAL A 71 2.54 11.33 18.27
C VAL A 71 1.35 11.28 19.23
N LYS A 72 0.34 12.11 18.99
CA LYS A 72 -0.93 12.11 19.73
C LYS A 72 -2.06 12.54 18.80
N GLY A 73 -2.95 11.61 18.44
CA GLY A 73 -3.95 11.84 17.39
C GLY A 73 -3.25 12.32 16.10
N ASP A 74 -3.71 13.45 15.57
CA ASP A 74 -3.14 14.05 14.34
C ASP A 74 -1.90 14.92 14.59
N SER A 75 -1.50 15.11 15.86
CA SER A 75 -0.36 15.95 16.22
C SER A 75 0.92 15.12 16.35
N TYR A 76 2.04 15.68 15.90
CA TYR A 76 3.37 15.08 16.08
C TYR A 76 4.42 16.12 16.49
N ARG A 77 5.48 15.67 17.17
CA ARG A 77 6.69 16.44 17.48
C ARG A 77 7.92 15.56 17.27
N ILE A 78 8.97 16.14 16.69
CA ILE A 78 10.28 15.49 16.53
C ILE A 78 11.30 16.36 17.28
N GLU A 79 12.09 15.71 18.13
CA GLU A 79 13.23 16.28 18.87
C GLU A 79 14.55 15.77 18.29
#